data_AF-A0A667XI08-F1
#
_entry.id   AF-A0A667XI08-F1
#
_cell.length_a   1.000
_cell.length_b   1.000
_cell.length_c   1.000
_cell.angle_alpha   90.00
_cell.angle_beta   90.00
_cell.angle_gamma   90.00
#
_symmetry.space_group_name_H-M   'P 1'
#
loop_
_entity.id
_entity.type
_entity.pdbx_description
1 polymer ?
#
loop_
_entity_poly.entity_id
_entity_poly.type
_entity_poly.pdbx_seq_one_letter_code
_entity_poly.pdbx_strand_id
1 'polypeptide(L)'
;MAHRSQCSSAGDNPLDPNYLPPHYREEYRLAIDALVEDDLEGYYQFLQKEDVVDFLATSEIEHIQRTIQVPQKSSHPERYVESLGDGSSDTYWPIHSDLEAPGLDLGWPQLHRFIGPTEVTTLVNPAEPDMPTIKEQARRLIKNAQQVVAIVMDMFTDVDIFADILNAAMRNVAVYVLLDEQNAHHFVNMVSNCRVNLESVQFLRVRTVSGITYHCRSGRTFKGQMMDRFLLTDCRAVLSGNYSFMWSFEKIHRCLAHLFLGQLVSTFDEEFRILFAQSQPLIIENVLPPVEDFRQLPGRQYASDRTLLYREPRKFLPIDTSRSDEWARHSFDERMDMDRKRMPLHRQEMPARASQLPS
;
A
#
# COMPACT_ATOMS: atom_id res chain seq x y z
N MET A 1 29.16 9.57 9.45
CA MET A 1 28.84 9.46 10.89
C MET A 1 28.20 8.10 11.07
N ALA A 2 28.69 7.29 12.01
CA ALA A 2 28.14 5.95 12.25
C ALA A 2 26.65 6.04 12.62
N HIS A 3 25.86 5.11 12.09
CA HIS A 3 24.43 4.95 12.42
C HIS A 3 24.28 4.81 13.94
N ARG A 4 23.30 5.50 14.54
CA ARG A 4 23.01 5.47 16.00
C ARG A 4 22.76 4.04 16.53
N SER A 5 22.49 3.10 15.64
CA SER A 5 22.31 1.67 15.88
C SER A 5 23.58 0.90 16.26
N GLN A 6 24.77 1.52 16.19
CA GLN A 6 26.04 0.89 16.60
C GLN A 6 26.62 1.48 17.90
N CYS A 7 25.93 2.41 18.55
CA CYS A 7 26.32 2.88 19.87
C CYS A 7 25.92 1.83 20.92
N SER A 8 26.91 1.19 21.56
CA SER A 8 26.69 0.40 22.76
C SER A 8 25.89 1.22 23.78
N SER A 9 24.91 0.59 24.45
CA SER A 9 24.04 1.16 25.49
C SER A 9 24.77 1.63 26.77
N ALA A 10 26.07 1.90 26.67
CA ALA A 10 26.99 2.23 27.76
C ALA A 10 26.75 3.62 28.39
N GLY A 11 25.62 4.29 28.10
CA GLY A 11 25.25 5.58 28.66
C GLY A 11 23.78 5.73 29.01
N ASP A 12 22.98 4.68 28.86
CA ASP A 12 21.55 4.75 29.12
C ASP A 12 21.26 4.57 30.62
N ASN A 13 20.57 5.54 31.22
CA ASN A 13 20.12 5.44 32.61
C ASN A 13 18.73 4.80 32.64
N PRO A 14 18.57 3.53 33.08
CA PRO A 14 17.27 2.86 33.14
C PRO A 14 16.28 3.51 34.13
N LEU A 15 16.74 4.49 34.92
CA LEU A 15 15.92 5.25 35.86
C LEU A 15 15.45 6.61 35.31
N ASP A 16 15.85 6.99 34.09
CA ASP A 16 15.36 8.22 33.45
C ASP A 16 13.89 8.02 33.02
N PRO A 17 12.95 8.94 33.36
CA PRO A 17 11.56 8.85 32.91
C PRO A 17 11.38 8.88 31.38
N ASN A 18 12.36 9.37 30.61
CA ASN A 18 12.37 9.31 29.15
C ASN A 18 13.20 8.14 28.59
N TYR A 19 13.67 7.24 29.46
CA TYR A 19 14.39 6.05 29.02
C TYR A 19 13.47 5.16 28.19
N LEU A 20 13.86 4.93 26.94
CA LEU A 20 13.25 3.94 26.07
C LEU A 20 14.20 2.73 26.04
N PRO A 21 13.78 1.58 26.59
CA PRO A 21 14.57 0.36 26.50
C PRO A 21 14.90 0.00 25.05
N PRO A 22 16.03 -0.68 24.79
CA PRO A 22 16.36 -1.18 23.46
C PRO A 22 15.19 -1.96 22.86
N HIS A 23 14.92 -1.71 21.58
CA HIS A 23 13.85 -2.41 20.84
C HIS A 23 14.13 -3.91 20.68
N TYR A 24 15.39 -4.32 20.76
CA TYR A 24 15.79 -5.71 20.57
C TYR A 24 15.42 -6.57 21.77
N ARG A 25 14.69 -7.66 21.49
CA ARG A 25 14.37 -8.73 22.45
C ARG A 25 14.77 -10.06 21.84
N GLU A 26 15.73 -10.73 22.47
CA GLU A 26 16.23 -12.02 21.98
C GLU A 26 15.14 -13.09 21.99
N GLU A 27 14.22 -13.02 22.95
CA GLU A 27 13.10 -13.94 23.09
C GLU A 27 12.17 -13.87 21.89
N TYR A 28 11.96 -12.67 21.32
CA TYR A 28 11.13 -12.51 20.12
C TYR A 28 11.81 -13.16 18.92
N ARG A 29 13.12 -12.94 18.76
CA ARG A 29 13.90 -13.55 17.69
C ARG A 29 13.87 -15.08 17.77
N LEU A 30 13.99 -15.64 18.97
CA LEU A 30 13.90 -17.09 19.22
C LEU A 30 12.49 -17.64 18.99
N ALA A 31 11.44 -16.89 19.33
CA ALA A 31 10.07 -17.27 19.03
C ALA A 31 9.84 -17.35 17.51
N ILE A 32 10.41 -16.43 16.71
CA ILE A 32 10.37 -16.52 15.25
C ILE A 32 11.14 -17.76 14.74
N ASP A 33 12.32 -18.06 15.30
CA ASP A 33 13.05 -19.29 14.94
C ASP A 33 12.20 -20.54 15.24
N ALA A 34 11.54 -20.62 16.41
CA ALA A 34 10.65 -21.71 16.78
C ALA A 34 9.44 -21.81 15.84
N LEU A 35 8.84 -20.69 15.44
CA LEU A 35 7.76 -20.65 14.45
C LEU A 35 8.22 -21.22 13.09
N VAL A 36 9.44 -20.90 12.69
CA VAL A 36 9.99 -21.32 11.40
C VAL A 36 10.49 -22.77 11.42
N GLU A 37 10.93 -23.29 12.56
CA GLU A 37 11.46 -24.65 12.72
C GLU A 37 10.36 -25.67 13.02
N ASP A 38 9.45 -25.34 13.95
CA ASP A 38 8.47 -26.24 14.58
C ASP A 38 7.01 -25.79 14.37
N ASP A 39 6.78 -24.91 13.37
CA ASP A 39 5.48 -24.35 12.99
C ASP A 39 4.75 -23.63 14.15
N LEU A 40 3.43 -23.50 14.04
CA LEU A 40 2.58 -22.76 14.98
C LEU A 40 2.65 -23.34 16.40
N GLU A 41 2.75 -24.67 16.52
CA GLU A 41 2.82 -25.34 17.82
C GLU A 41 4.13 -25.02 18.52
N GLY A 42 5.26 -25.05 17.81
CA GLY A 42 6.56 -24.67 18.35
C GLY A 42 6.63 -23.23 18.84
N TYR A 43 6.01 -22.31 18.09
CA TYR A 43 5.86 -20.92 18.51
C TYR A 43 5.16 -20.80 19.88
N TYR A 44 3.98 -21.38 20.04
CA TYR A 44 3.23 -21.27 21.30
C TYR A 44 3.89 -22.03 22.45
N GLN A 45 4.52 -23.18 22.19
CA GLN A 45 5.28 -23.90 23.21
C GLN A 45 6.48 -23.08 23.70
N PHE A 46 7.19 -22.40 22.80
CA PHE A 46 8.28 -21.50 23.17
C PHE A 46 7.77 -20.33 24.03
N LEU A 47 6.70 -19.66 23.60
CA LEU A 47 6.09 -18.55 24.36
C LEU A 47 5.69 -18.99 25.77
N GLN A 48 5.06 -20.15 25.90
CA GLN A 48 4.66 -20.67 27.21
C GLN A 48 5.87 -21.02 28.09
N LYS A 49 6.92 -21.58 27.50
CA LYS A 49 8.13 -22.00 28.22
C LYS A 49 8.95 -20.81 28.74
N GLU A 50 9.09 -19.77 27.95
CA GLU A 50 9.89 -18.58 28.28
C GLU A 50 9.05 -17.44 28.89
N ASP A 51 7.76 -17.68 29.15
CA ASP A 51 6.79 -16.72 29.71
C ASP A 51 6.70 -15.41 28.89
N VAL A 52 6.65 -15.55 27.57
CA VAL A 52 6.57 -14.44 26.61
C VAL A 52 5.14 -14.26 26.13
N VAL A 53 4.68 -13.01 26.09
CA VAL A 53 3.34 -12.67 25.59
C VAL A 53 3.29 -12.86 24.08
N ASP A 54 2.19 -13.40 23.58
CA ASP A 54 1.95 -13.48 22.13
C ASP A 54 1.94 -12.07 21.51
N PHE A 55 2.75 -11.88 20.48
CA PHE A 55 3.01 -10.57 19.87
C PHE A 55 2.78 -10.55 18.36
N LEU A 56 2.55 -11.70 17.71
CA LEU A 56 2.28 -11.77 16.28
C LEU A 56 0.78 -11.87 16.03
N ALA A 57 0.27 -11.08 15.08
CA ALA A 57 -1.07 -11.29 14.58
C ALA A 57 -1.14 -12.61 13.77
N THR A 58 -2.31 -13.24 13.73
CA THR A 58 -2.53 -14.46 12.93
C THR A 58 -2.13 -14.27 11.47
N SER A 59 -2.41 -13.11 10.88
CA SER A 59 -2.01 -12.78 9.51
C SER A 59 -0.49 -12.72 9.31
N GLU A 60 0.26 -12.30 10.32
CA GLU A 60 1.73 -12.27 10.27
C GLU A 60 2.29 -13.69 10.35
N ILE A 61 1.74 -14.52 11.25
CA ILE A 61 2.15 -15.93 11.36
C ILE A 61 1.92 -16.66 10.04
N GLU A 62 0.72 -16.54 9.47
CA GLU A 62 0.42 -17.16 8.19
C GLU A 62 1.31 -16.63 7.06
N HIS A 63 1.62 -15.32 7.07
CA HIS A 63 2.52 -14.72 6.09
C HIS A 63 3.93 -15.31 6.18
N ILE A 64 4.48 -15.39 7.39
CA ILE A 64 5.81 -15.95 7.64
C ILE A 64 5.82 -17.39 7.12
N GLN A 65 4.88 -18.24 7.57
CA GLN A 65 4.79 -19.64 7.17
C GLN A 65 4.66 -19.83 5.65
N ARG A 66 3.85 -18.99 4.98
CA ARG A 66 3.65 -19.06 3.53
C ARG A 66 4.88 -18.64 2.72
N THR A 67 5.76 -17.81 3.28
CA THR A 67 6.89 -17.20 2.54
C THR A 67 8.26 -17.75 2.92
N ILE A 68 8.33 -18.80 3.74
CA ILE A 68 9.58 -19.46 4.12
C ILE A 68 10.29 -20.04 2.89
N GLN A 69 11.55 -19.70 2.74
CA GLN A 69 12.49 -20.24 1.77
C GLN A 69 13.59 -21.00 2.50
N VAL A 70 13.80 -22.25 2.08
CA VAL A 70 14.87 -23.12 2.60
C VAL A 70 16.18 -22.76 1.90
N PRO A 71 17.33 -22.77 2.60
CA PRO A 71 18.64 -22.59 1.97
C PRO A 71 18.81 -23.53 0.77
N GLN A 72 18.98 -22.94 -0.41
CA GLN A 72 19.43 -23.67 -1.58
C GLN A 72 20.89 -24.04 -1.35
N LYS A 73 21.23 -25.34 -1.32
CA LYS A 73 22.63 -25.78 -1.37
C LYS A 73 23.17 -25.43 -2.75
N SER A 74 23.90 -24.32 -2.85
CA SER A 74 24.57 -23.95 -4.09
C SER A 74 25.60 -25.02 -4.47
N SER A 75 25.41 -25.68 -5.60
CA SER A 75 26.37 -26.62 -6.23
C SER A 75 27.58 -25.91 -6.85
N HIS A 76 27.86 -24.68 -6.44
CA HIS A 76 29.02 -23.91 -6.87
C HIS A 76 30.02 -23.91 -5.72
N PRO A 77 31.21 -24.53 -5.90
CA PRO A 77 32.27 -24.35 -4.92
C PRO A 77 32.67 -22.88 -4.99
N GLU A 78 32.31 -22.13 -3.95
CA GLU A 78 32.95 -20.84 -3.72
C GLU A 78 34.45 -21.10 -3.69
N ARG A 79 35.19 -20.44 -4.59
CA ARG A 79 36.65 -20.48 -4.58
C ARG A 79 37.10 -19.82 -3.29
N TYR A 80 37.23 -20.62 -2.24
CA TYR A 80 38.02 -20.28 -1.07
C TYR A 80 39.45 -20.04 -1.55
N VAL A 81 39.84 -18.77 -1.66
CA VAL A 81 41.25 -18.42 -1.70
C VAL A 81 41.73 -18.57 -0.26
N GLU A 82 42.42 -19.66 0.04
CA GLU A 82 43.13 -19.84 1.31
C GLU A 82 44.16 -18.71 1.46
N SER A 83 43.82 -17.72 2.28
CA SER A 83 44.82 -16.81 2.83
C SER A 83 45.39 -17.45 4.09
N LEU A 84 46.60 -18.00 3.99
CA LEU A 84 47.40 -18.34 5.16
C LEU A 84 47.74 -17.04 5.91
N GLY A 85 47.31 -16.89 7.16
CA GLY A 85 47.90 -15.91 8.06
C GLY A 85 47.00 -15.43 9.20
N ASP A 86 47.24 -15.98 10.39
CA ASP A 86 47.13 -15.33 11.70
C ASP A 86 45.80 -14.65 12.11
N GLY A 87 44.94 -15.42 12.79
CA GLY A 87 44.68 -15.15 14.21
C GLY A 87 44.09 -13.81 14.65
N SER A 88 43.40 -13.07 13.78
CA SER A 88 42.60 -11.91 14.17
C SER A 88 41.17 -12.09 13.67
N SER A 89 40.21 -11.59 14.45
CA SER A 89 38.76 -11.66 14.20
C SER A 89 38.37 -10.90 12.93
N ASP A 90 38.68 -11.47 11.78
CA ASP A 90 38.28 -11.01 10.45
C ASP A 90 36.78 -11.22 10.31
N THR A 91 36.03 -10.21 10.74
CA THR A 91 34.65 -10.05 10.34
C THR A 91 34.68 -9.76 8.85
N TYR A 92 34.57 -10.84 8.08
CA TYR A 92 34.52 -10.83 6.63
C TYR A 92 33.41 -9.89 6.17
N TRP A 93 33.81 -8.72 5.66
CA TRP A 93 33.00 -7.95 4.73
C TRP A 93 33.21 -8.62 3.36
N PRO A 94 32.18 -9.16 2.71
CA PRO A 94 32.32 -9.58 1.33
C PRO A 94 32.69 -8.33 0.52
N ILE A 95 33.92 -8.29 0.01
CA ILE A 95 34.46 -7.21 -0.84
C ILE A 95 33.73 -7.18 -2.22
N HIS A 96 32.71 -8.03 -2.38
CA HIS A 96 32.02 -8.34 -3.63
C HIS A 96 30.51 -8.51 -3.37
N SER A 97 29.77 -7.43 -3.13
CA SER A 97 28.31 -7.44 -3.37
C SER A 97 27.73 -6.14 -3.91
N ASP A 98 28.54 -5.11 -4.13
CA ASP A 98 28.07 -3.85 -4.70
C ASP A 98 27.93 -4.00 -6.23
N LEU A 99 26.87 -4.68 -6.66
CA LEU A 99 26.37 -4.49 -8.02
C LEU A 99 25.96 -3.03 -8.17
N GLU A 100 26.38 -2.38 -9.26
CA GLU A 100 26.00 -1.00 -9.54
C GLU A 100 24.47 -0.90 -9.61
N ALA A 101 23.90 0.04 -8.85
CA ALA A 101 22.47 0.24 -8.80
C ALA A 101 21.92 0.47 -10.23
N PRO A 102 20.83 -0.21 -10.63
CA PRO A 102 20.23 -0.01 -11.94
C PRO A 102 19.94 1.48 -12.16
N GLY A 103 20.45 2.03 -13.26
CA GLY A 103 20.24 3.42 -13.62
C GLY A 103 18.78 3.70 -14.01
N LEU A 104 18.32 4.92 -13.73
CA LEU A 104 17.05 5.46 -14.21
C LEU A 104 17.19 5.85 -15.69
N ASP A 105 16.99 4.85 -16.56
CA ASP A 105 17.31 4.81 -17.98
C ASP A 105 16.47 5.70 -18.92
N LEU A 106 15.21 5.99 -18.56
CA LEU A 106 14.29 6.86 -19.31
C LEU A 106 14.53 8.37 -19.06
N GLY A 107 15.48 8.72 -18.20
CA GLY A 107 15.81 10.08 -17.83
C GLY A 107 15.17 10.49 -16.51
N TRP A 108 16.00 10.96 -15.58
CA TRP A 108 15.57 11.45 -14.27
C TRP A 108 16.03 12.90 -14.07
N PRO A 109 15.14 13.83 -13.70
CA PRO A 109 15.51 15.22 -13.51
C PRO A 109 16.56 15.37 -12.40
N GLN A 110 17.57 16.22 -12.64
CA GLN A 110 18.45 16.64 -11.55
C GLN A 110 17.68 17.59 -10.64
N LEU A 111 17.68 17.30 -9.33
CA LEU A 111 17.09 18.18 -8.33
C LEU A 111 17.75 19.57 -8.39
N HIS A 112 16.93 20.61 -8.54
CA HIS A 112 17.41 21.98 -8.53
C HIS A 112 17.77 22.35 -7.08
N ARG A 113 18.95 22.92 -6.84
CA ARG A 113 19.45 23.27 -5.48
C ARG A 113 18.62 24.34 -4.75
N PHE A 114 17.70 25.01 -5.43
CA PHE A 114 16.78 25.98 -4.83
C PHE A 114 15.36 25.44 -4.87
N ILE A 115 15.01 24.68 -3.84
CA ILE A 115 13.65 24.22 -3.61
C ILE A 115 13.02 25.15 -2.58
N GLY A 116 11.83 25.67 -2.89
CA GLY A 116 11.07 26.54 -1.98
C GLY A 116 10.70 25.85 -0.67
N PRO A 117 10.10 26.59 0.29
CA PRO A 117 9.65 26.02 1.56
C PRO A 117 8.71 24.84 1.32
N THR A 118 8.71 23.87 2.25
CA THR A 118 7.81 22.72 2.14
C THR A 118 6.38 23.14 2.40
N GLU A 119 5.49 22.89 1.44
CA GLU A 119 4.05 23.05 1.60
C GLU A 119 3.42 21.66 1.69
N VAL A 120 2.50 21.49 2.63
CA VAL A 120 1.82 20.22 2.88
C VAL A 120 0.32 20.44 2.86
N THR A 121 -0.38 19.73 1.97
CA THR A 121 -1.84 19.71 1.93
C THR A 121 -2.33 18.32 2.28
N THR A 122 -3.22 18.23 3.26
CA THR A 122 -3.81 16.96 3.69
C THR A 122 -5.09 16.68 2.92
N LEU A 123 -5.24 15.46 2.42
CA LEU A 123 -6.40 14.95 1.70
C LEU A 123 -6.93 13.72 2.42
N VAL A 124 -8.26 13.60 2.48
CA VAL A 124 -8.95 12.49 3.15
C VAL A 124 -9.97 11.85 2.22
N ASN A 125 -10.27 10.57 2.47
CA ASN A 125 -11.41 9.89 1.88
C ASN A 125 -12.37 9.42 3.00
N PRO A 126 -13.67 9.76 2.95
CA PRO A 126 -14.34 10.64 1.98
C PRO A 126 -13.83 12.09 2.03
N ALA A 127 -13.78 12.75 0.87
CA ALA A 127 -13.34 14.14 0.75
C ALA A 127 -14.35 15.13 1.33
N GLU A 128 -13.85 16.28 1.78
CA GLU A 128 -14.69 17.42 2.16
C GLU A 128 -15.30 18.08 0.90
N PRO A 129 -16.46 18.76 0.99
CA PRO A 129 -17.17 19.28 -0.18
C PRO A 129 -16.36 20.19 -1.11
N ASP A 130 -15.42 20.97 -0.56
CA ASP A 130 -14.59 21.94 -1.30
C ASP A 130 -13.20 21.40 -1.66
N MET A 131 -12.90 20.15 -1.30
CA MET A 131 -11.58 19.53 -1.50
C MET A 131 -11.64 18.44 -2.57
N PRO A 132 -10.61 18.31 -3.42
CA PRO A 132 -10.56 17.23 -4.38
C PRO A 132 -10.38 15.88 -3.67
N THR A 133 -10.91 14.82 -4.27
CA THR A 133 -10.63 13.46 -3.81
C THR A 133 -9.15 13.10 -4.04
N ILE A 134 -8.64 12.14 -3.26
CA ILE A 134 -7.26 11.66 -3.41
C ILE A 134 -7.03 11.12 -4.83
N LYS A 135 -8.00 10.37 -5.38
CA LYS A 135 -7.95 9.88 -6.77
C LYS A 135 -7.88 11.02 -7.79
N GLU A 136 -8.71 12.06 -7.66
CA GLU A 136 -8.66 13.20 -8.57
C GLU A 136 -7.31 13.91 -8.51
N GLN A 137 -6.75 14.08 -7.31
CA GLN A 137 -5.44 14.70 -7.15
C GLN A 137 -4.33 13.86 -7.79
N ALA A 138 -4.33 12.54 -7.58
CA ALA A 138 -3.38 11.63 -8.22
C ALA A 138 -3.45 11.71 -9.75
N ARG A 139 -4.67 11.67 -10.31
CA ARG A 139 -4.89 11.79 -11.77
C ARG A 139 -4.43 13.14 -12.31
N ARG A 140 -4.68 14.24 -11.58
CA ARG A 140 -4.22 15.59 -11.96
C ARG A 140 -2.69 15.68 -12.01
N LEU A 141 -1.99 15.12 -11.02
CA LEU A 141 -0.53 15.08 -10.99
C LEU A 141 0.04 14.33 -12.19
N ILE A 142 -0.49 13.14 -12.49
CA ILE A 142 -0.04 12.32 -13.63
C ILE A 142 -0.29 13.03 -14.97
N LYS A 143 -1.48 13.64 -15.14
CA LYS A 143 -1.81 14.37 -16.37
C LYS A 143 -0.94 15.61 -16.58
N ASN A 144 -0.57 16.30 -15.50
CA ASN A 144 0.20 17.53 -15.58
C ASN A 144 1.73 17.30 -15.63
N ALA A 145 2.20 16.09 -15.32
CA ALA A 145 3.61 15.76 -15.37
C ALA A 145 4.21 16.00 -16.77
N GLN A 146 5.43 16.54 -16.81
CA GLN A 146 6.13 16.94 -18.03
C GLN A 146 7.42 16.15 -18.28
N GLN A 147 8.05 15.62 -17.24
CA GLN A 147 9.36 14.97 -17.31
C GLN A 147 9.31 13.55 -16.75
N VAL A 148 8.86 13.40 -15.50
CA VAL A 148 8.92 12.12 -14.78
C VAL A 148 7.65 11.87 -13.97
N VAL A 149 7.22 10.61 -13.96
CA VAL A 149 6.22 10.07 -13.04
C VAL A 149 6.81 8.83 -12.39
N ALA A 150 6.91 8.83 -11.07
CA ALA A 150 7.42 7.72 -10.29
C ALA A 150 6.38 7.28 -9.27
N ILE A 151 6.02 6.00 -9.32
CA ILE A 151 4.94 5.43 -8.51
C ILE A 151 5.51 4.27 -7.72
N VAL A 152 5.28 4.29 -6.41
CA VAL A 152 5.52 3.16 -5.50
C VAL A 152 4.17 2.78 -4.92
N MET A 153 3.76 1.53 -5.12
CA MET A 153 2.42 1.09 -4.74
C MET A 153 2.39 -0.38 -4.31
N ASP A 154 1.72 -0.65 -3.20
CA ASP A 154 1.48 -2.01 -2.70
C ASP A 154 0.52 -2.80 -3.61
N MET A 155 -0.61 -2.20 -4.00
CA MET A 155 -1.63 -2.80 -4.85
C MET A 155 -2.13 -1.79 -5.90
N PHE A 156 -2.09 -2.20 -7.17
CA PHE A 156 -2.50 -1.36 -8.29
C PHE A 156 -3.45 -2.10 -9.24
N THR A 157 -4.74 -1.77 -9.15
CA THR A 157 -5.83 -2.32 -9.99
C THR A 157 -6.79 -1.25 -10.53
N ASP A 158 -6.52 0.04 -10.31
CA ASP A 158 -7.34 1.14 -10.84
C ASP A 158 -7.05 1.43 -12.33
N VAL A 159 -8.03 1.10 -13.19
CA VAL A 159 -7.94 1.24 -14.64
C VAL A 159 -7.88 2.71 -15.09
N ASP A 160 -8.51 3.64 -14.37
CA ASP A 160 -8.52 5.06 -14.75
C ASP A 160 -7.15 5.69 -14.55
N ILE A 161 -6.51 5.38 -13.42
CA ILE A 161 -5.14 5.85 -13.13
C ILE A 161 -4.16 5.21 -14.11
N PHE A 162 -4.31 3.91 -14.40
CA PHE A 162 -3.47 3.22 -15.38
C PHE A 162 -3.60 3.85 -16.78
N ALA A 163 -4.81 4.20 -17.22
CA ALA A 163 -5.01 4.90 -18.49
C ALA A 163 -4.30 6.27 -18.52
N ASP A 164 -4.33 7.03 -17.42
CA ASP A 164 -3.62 8.31 -17.32
C ASP A 164 -2.09 8.14 -17.35
N ILE A 165 -1.56 7.04 -16.79
CA ILE A 165 -0.14 6.67 -16.90
C ILE A 165 0.26 6.37 -18.35
N LEU A 166 -0.52 5.56 -19.06
CA LEU A 166 -0.26 5.27 -20.47
C LEU A 166 -0.29 6.54 -21.32
N ASN A 167 -1.23 7.45 -21.04
CA ASN A 167 -1.30 8.76 -21.67
C ASN A 167 -0.07 9.62 -21.37
N ALA A 168 0.48 9.58 -20.15
CA ALA A 168 1.72 10.27 -19.82
C ALA A 168 2.92 9.69 -20.59
N ALA A 169 3.05 8.36 -20.63
CA ALA A 169 4.10 7.68 -21.39
C ALA A 169 4.03 7.99 -22.90
N MET A 170 2.82 8.08 -23.49
CA MET A 170 2.63 8.49 -24.89
C MET A 170 3.06 9.94 -25.17
N ARG A 171 3.10 10.79 -24.15
CA ARG A 171 3.67 12.15 -24.24
C ARG A 171 5.20 12.17 -24.03
N ASN A 172 5.85 11.01 -24.01
CA ASN A 172 7.27 10.81 -23.71
C ASN A 172 7.67 11.28 -22.30
N VAL A 173 6.74 11.27 -21.35
CA VAL A 173 7.06 11.43 -19.92
C VAL A 173 7.63 10.10 -19.42
N ALA A 174 8.79 10.11 -18.77
CA ALA A 174 9.39 8.90 -18.23
C ALA A 174 8.58 8.38 -17.03
N VAL A 175 7.99 7.18 -17.17
CA VAL A 175 7.20 6.58 -16.10
C VAL A 175 7.90 5.38 -15.50
N TYR A 176 8.04 5.39 -14.17
CA TYR A 176 8.52 4.28 -13.38
C TYR A 176 7.47 3.84 -12.38
N VAL A 177 7.17 2.54 -12.34
CA VAL A 177 6.21 1.94 -11.41
C VAL A 177 6.91 0.81 -10.65
N LEU A 178 7.01 0.96 -9.34
CA LEU A 178 7.47 -0.04 -8.39
C LEU A 178 6.26 -0.63 -7.67
N LEU A 179 6.09 -1.95 -7.80
CA LEU A 179 5.00 -2.69 -7.20
C LEU A 179 5.52 -3.65 -6.13
N ASP A 180 4.68 -3.98 -5.16
CA ASP A 180 5.00 -5.07 -4.24
C ASP A 180 5.09 -6.40 -5.00
N GLU A 181 6.13 -7.19 -4.70
CA GLU A 181 6.40 -8.47 -5.35
C GLU A 181 5.23 -9.46 -5.22
N GLN A 182 4.57 -9.52 -4.06
CA GLN A 182 3.52 -10.50 -3.80
C GLN A 182 2.19 -10.11 -4.48
N ASN A 183 1.91 -8.81 -4.54
CA ASN A 183 0.67 -8.28 -5.10
C ASN A 183 0.75 -7.92 -6.59
N ALA A 184 1.93 -7.97 -7.22
CA ALA A 184 2.13 -7.62 -8.63
C ALA A 184 1.23 -8.39 -9.61
N HIS A 185 0.78 -9.59 -9.23
CA HIS A 185 -0.12 -10.41 -10.05
C HIS A 185 -1.48 -9.78 -10.31
N HIS A 186 -1.99 -8.98 -9.38
CA HIS A 186 -3.23 -8.23 -9.58
C HIS A 186 -3.08 -7.16 -10.67
N PHE A 187 -1.94 -6.48 -10.73
CA PHE A 187 -1.62 -5.51 -11.76
C PHE A 187 -1.49 -6.19 -13.14
N VAL A 188 -0.76 -7.31 -13.23
CA VAL A 188 -0.63 -8.07 -14.48
C VAL A 188 -1.99 -8.51 -15.02
N ASN A 189 -2.88 -9.00 -14.16
CA ASN A 189 -4.24 -9.37 -14.56
C ASN A 189 -5.03 -8.16 -15.08
N MET A 190 -4.96 -7.00 -14.41
CA MET A 190 -5.60 -5.76 -14.88
C MET A 190 -5.09 -5.37 -16.27
N VAL A 191 -3.77 -5.37 -16.48
CA VAL A 191 -3.13 -5.01 -17.76
C VAL A 191 -3.56 -5.96 -18.87
N SER A 192 -3.60 -7.27 -18.59
CA SER A 192 -4.08 -8.30 -19.53
C SER A 192 -5.54 -8.08 -19.91
N ASN A 193 -6.41 -7.79 -18.93
CA ASN A 193 -7.81 -7.47 -19.18
C ASN A 193 -8.00 -6.19 -20.01
N CYS A 194 -7.10 -5.22 -19.86
CA CYS A 194 -7.05 -4.02 -20.69
C CYS A 194 -6.44 -4.25 -22.08
N ARG A 195 -5.91 -5.44 -22.36
CA ARG A 195 -5.25 -5.83 -23.63
C ARG A 195 -4.06 -4.93 -23.98
N VAL A 196 -3.30 -4.52 -22.97
CA VAL A 196 -2.12 -3.67 -23.15
C VAL A 196 -0.85 -4.52 -23.12
N ASN A 197 0.00 -4.36 -24.13
CA ASN A 197 1.35 -4.93 -24.11
C ASN A 197 2.34 -3.94 -23.48
N LEU A 198 2.81 -4.21 -22.26
CA LEU A 198 3.75 -3.33 -21.55
C LEU A 198 5.08 -3.20 -22.28
N GLU A 199 5.53 -4.24 -22.97
CA GLU A 199 6.81 -4.22 -23.71
C GLU A 199 6.78 -3.23 -24.89
N SER A 200 5.60 -2.92 -25.43
CA SER A 200 5.48 -1.93 -26.51
C SER A 200 5.53 -0.48 -26.02
N VAL A 201 5.42 -0.23 -24.70
CA VAL A 201 5.37 1.11 -24.13
C VAL A 201 6.79 1.55 -23.74
N GLN A 202 7.47 2.27 -24.63
CA GLN A 202 8.88 2.61 -24.49
C GLN A 202 9.22 3.46 -23.25
N PHE A 203 8.32 4.38 -22.86
CA PHE A 203 8.50 5.31 -21.74
C PHE A 203 7.86 4.82 -20.43
N LEU A 204 7.74 3.50 -20.24
CA LEU A 204 7.21 2.89 -19.04
C LEU A 204 8.10 1.75 -18.56
N ARG A 205 8.56 1.82 -17.31
CA ARG A 205 9.24 0.71 -16.62
C ARG A 205 8.39 0.26 -15.44
N VAL A 206 8.03 -1.02 -15.42
CA VAL A 206 7.35 -1.65 -14.28
C VAL A 206 8.29 -2.67 -13.65
N ARG A 207 8.48 -2.58 -12.34
CA ARG A 207 9.39 -3.40 -11.55
C ARG A 207 8.72 -3.81 -10.24
N THR A 208 9.22 -4.87 -9.63
CA THR A 208 8.74 -5.38 -8.34
C THR A 208 9.78 -5.21 -7.25
N VAL A 209 9.33 -4.98 -6.02
CA VAL A 209 10.17 -4.81 -4.82
C VAL A 209 9.55 -5.64 -3.69
N SER A 210 10.38 -6.41 -2.98
CA SER A 210 9.99 -7.04 -1.71
C SER A 210 10.32 -6.14 -0.52
N GLY A 211 9.72 -6.43 0.63
CA GLY A 211 10.19 -5.87 1.90
C GLY A 211 11.50 -6.49 2.36
N ILE A 212 11.84 -6.26 3.63
CA ILE A 212 13.07 -6.74 4.24
C ILE A 212 13.11 -8.27 4.27
N THR A 213 14.27 -8.86 3.98
CA THR A 213 14.52 -10.30 4.14
C THR A 213 14.92 -10.59 5.58
N TYR A 214 14.17 -11.46 6.26
CA TYR A 214 14.50 -11.96 7.59
C TYR A 214 15.28 -13.26 7.48
N HIS A 215 16.37 -13.37 8.26
CA HIS A 215 17.26 -14.52 8.27
C HIS A 215 17.17 -15.26 9.60
N CYS A 216 16.76 -16.52 9.57
CA CYS A 216 16.66 -17.37 10.75
C CYS A 216 17.99 -18.09 11.01
N ARG A 217 18.20 -18.56 12.25
CA ARG A 217 19.41 -19.30 12.63
C ARG A 217 19.60 -20.59 11.82
N SER A 218 18.51 -21.26 11.44
CA SER A 218 18.53 -22.45 10.58
C SER A 218 18.96 -22.17 9.13
N GLY A 219 19.19 -20.91 8.77
CA GLY A 219 19.45 -20.45 7.42
C GLY A 219 18.17 -20.21 6.61
N ARG A 220 17.00 -20.67 7.08
CA ARG A 220 15.71 -20.37 6.46
C ARG A 220 15.48 -18.86 6.42
N THR A 221 14.87 -18.38 5.35
CA THR A 221 14.59 -16.95 5.17
C THR A 221 13.14 -16.73 4.78
N PHE A 222 12.61 -15.55 5.04
CA PHE A 222 11.32 -15.11 4.51
C PHE A 222 11.38 -13.61 4.24
N LYS A 223 10.45 -13.08 3.44
CA LYS A 223 10.46 -11.67 3.03
C LYS A 223 9.20 -10.94 3.49
N GLY A 224 9.39 -9.69 3.92
CA GLY A 224 8.29 -8.75 4.09
C GLY A 224 7.70 -8.28 2.74
N GLN A 225 6.68 -7.44 2.82
CA GLN A 225 6.07 -6.78 1.67
C GLN A 225 6.52 -5.32 1.58
N MET A 226 6.54 -4.77 0.37
CA MET A 226 6.72 -3.34 0.14
C MET A 226 5.37 -2.65 0.35
N MET A 227 5.25 -1.92 1.46
CA MET A 227 3.99 -1.29 1.90
C MET A 227 3.95 0.21 1.61
N ASP A 228 5.00 0.77 1.00
CA ASP A 228 5.07 2.19 0.70
C ASP A 228 4.12 2.57 -0.43
N ARG A 229 3.51 3.75 -0.28
CA ARG A 229 2.54 4.29 -1.24
C ARG A 229 2.83 5.75 -1.47
N PHE A 230 3.45 6.05 -2.60
CA PHE A 230 3.61 7.43 -3.04
C PHE A 230 3.70 7.57 -4.56
N LEU A 231 3.27 8.73 -5.03
CA LEU A 231 3.36 9.20 -6.42
C LEU A 231 4.21 10.47 -6.42
N LEU A 232 5.36 10.43 -7.10
CA LEU A 232 6.26 11.56 -7.31
C LEU A 232 6.16 12.01 -8.77
N THR A 233 5.99 13.31 -9.01
CA THR A 233 5.95 13.89 -10.35
C THR A 233 6.93 15.04 -10.51
N ASP A 234 7.70 15.01 -11.59
CA ASP A 234 8.69 16.02 -12.01
C ASP A 234 9.71 16.42 -10.93
N CYS A 235 9.93 15.57 -9.92
CA CYS A 235 10.71 15.88 -8.71
C CYS A 235 10.26 17.19 -8.02
N ARG A 236 8.97 17.53 -8.12
CA ARG A 236 8.38 18.78 -7.59
C ARG A 236 7.18 18.57 -6.68
N ALA A 237 6.46 17.47 -6.85
CA ALA A 237 5.29 17.15 -6.05
C ALA A 237 5.29 15.67 -5.70
N VAL A 238 4.88 15.36 -4.48
CA VAL A 238 4.69 13.99 -4.00
C VAL A 238 3.31 13.87 -3.35
N LEU A 239 2.55 12.86 -3.74
CA LEU A 239 1.34 12.44 -3.05
C LEU A 239 1.63 11.13 -2.32
N SER A 240 1.60 11.13 -0.99
CA SER A 240 1.92 9.93 -0.17
C SER A 240 0.91 9.73 0.96
N GLY A 241 0.59 8.49 1.29
CA GLY A 241 -0.38 8.18 2.33
C GLY A 241 -0.73 6.70 2.40
N ASN A 242 -1.90 6.37 2.93
CA ASN A 242 -2.39 4.99 2.97
C ASN A 242 -3.41 4.68 1.86
N TYR A 243 -3.48 5.48 0.79
CA TYR A 243 -4.37 5.24 -0.36
C TYR A 243 -3.71 4.30 -1.38
N SER A 244 -4.23 3.09 -1.55
CA SER A 244 -3.83 2.20 -2.65
C SER A 244 -4.64 2.48 -3.92
N PHE A 245 -4.05 2.24 -5.09
CA PHE A 245 -4.72 2.41 -6.38
C PHE A 245 -5.67 1.26 -6.70
N MET A 246 -6.76 1.19 -5.94
CA MET A 246 -7.83 0.21 -6.07
C MET A 246 -9.19 0.86 -5.96
N TRP A 247 -10.21 0.22 -6.54
CA TRP A 247 -11.61 0.64 -6.42
C TRP A 247 -12.08 0.73 -4.95
N SER A 248 -11.59 -0.15 -4.07
CA SER A 248 -12.01 -0.18 -2.67
C SER A 248 -11.60 1.06 -1.89
N PHE A 249 -10.43 1.64 -2.20
CA PHE A 249 -9.98 2.89 -1.59
C PHE A 249 -10.78 4.10 -2.03
N GLU A 250 -11.42 4.03 -3.21
CA GLU A 250 -12.35 5.05 -3.66
C GLU A 250 -13.72 4.92 -2.97
N LYS A 251 -14.23 3.69 -2.82
CA LYS A 251 -15.65 3.48 -2.46
C LYS A 251 -15.93 3.05 -1.03
N ILE A 252 -15.01 2.36 -0.37
CA ILE A 252 -15.29 1.71 0.92
C ILE A 252 -14.29 2.02 2.04
N HIS A 253 -13.02 2.29 1.73
CA HIS A 253 -12.01 2.54 2.76
C HIS A 253 -11.89 4.03 3.11
N ARG A 254 -11.67 4.30 4.40
CA ARG A 254 -11.24 5.62 4.88
C ARG A 254 -9.73 5.68 4.82
N CYS A 255 -9.20 6.72 4.20
CA CYS A 255 -7.77 6.90 4.01
C CYS A 255 -7.38 8.38 4.07
N LEU A 256 -6.08 8.60 4.25
CA LEU A 256 -5.41 9.88 4.40
C LEU A 256 -4.22 9.90 3.43
N ALA A 257 -4.05 11.01 2.74
CA ALA A 257 -2.86 11.27 1.94
C ALA A 257 -2.41 12.71 2.12
N HIS A 258 -1.13 12.95 1.92
CA HIS A 258 -0.49 14.25 1.99
C HIS A 258 0.12 14.57 0.63
N LEU A 259 -0.20 15.75 0.13
CA LEU A 259 0.48 16.35 -1.01
C LEU A 259 1.62 17.23 -0.48
N PHE A 260 2.84 16.82 -0.76
CA PHE A 260 4.05 17.55 -0.45
C PHE A 260 4.55 18.30 -1.68
N LEU A 261 4.83 19.58 -1.51
CA LEU A 261 5.54 20.43 -2.46
C LEU A 261 6.77 21.01 -1.76
N GLY A 262 7.82 21.31 -2.53
CA GLY A 262 9.02 21.94 -1.97
C GLY A 262 10.06 20.93 -1.47
N GLN A 263 10.88 21.33 -0.48
CA GLN A 263 12.15 20.66 -0.17
C GLN A 263 11.98 19.17 0.20
N LEU A 264 10.90 18.80 0.90
CA LEU A 264 10.68 17.42 1.34
C LEU A 264 10.58 16.41 0.19
N VAL A 265 10.29 16.86 -1.03
CA VAL A 265 10.26 16.01 -2.23
C VAL A 265 11.61 15.31 -2.48
N SER A 266 12.73 15.91 -2.08
CA SER A 266 14.06 15.27 -2.25
C SER A 266 14.21 14.01 -1.40
N THR A 267 13.52 13.91 -0.26
CA THR A 267 13.56 12.70 0.58
C THR A 267 12.84 11.54 -0.09
N PHE A 268 11.71 11.81 -0.75
CA PHE A 268 11.00 10.80 -1.54
C PHE A 268 11.73 10.43 -2.83
N ASP A 269 12.49 11.36 -3.43
CA ASP A 269 13.39 11.07 -4.54
C ASP A 269 14.48 10.06 -4.13
N GLU A 270 15.13 10.30 -2.99
CA GLU A 270 16.14 9.39 -2.44
C GLU A 270 15.55 8.01 -2.14
N GLU A 271 14.41 7.96 -1.48
CA GLU A 271 13.72 6.69 -1.18
C GLU A 271 13.34 5.94 -2.46
N PHE A 272 12.80 6.63 -3.47
CA PHE A 272 12.48 6.01 -4.75
C PHE A 272 13.71 5.37 -5.40
N ARG A 273 14.86 6.05 -5.34
CA ARG A 273 16.12 5.54 -5.92
C ARG A 273 16.63 4.32 -5.17
N ILE A 274 16.49 4.28 -3.85
CA ILE A 274 16.84 3.11 -3.02
C ILE A 274 15.95 1.92 -3.41
N LEU A 275 14.63 2.12 -3.45
CA LEU A 275 13.68 1.08 -3.85
C LEU A 275 13.93 0.61 -5.29
N PHE A 276 14.21 1.54 -6.21
CA PHE A 276 14.53 1.18 -7.60
C PHE A 276 15.80 0.35 -7.69
N ALA A 277 16.83 0.67 -6.89
CA ALA A 277 18.07 -0.09 -6.86
C ALA A 277 17.86 -1.54 -6.39
N GLN A 278 16.94 -1.75 -5.44
CA GLN A 278 16.59 -3.07 -4.89
C GLN A 278 15.57 -3.85 -5.73
N SER A 279 14.87 -3.16 -6.63
CA SER A 279 13.79 -3.73 -7.44
C SER A 279 14.27 -4.70 -8.52
N GLN A 280 13.39 -5.59 -8.96
CA GLN A 280 13.59 -6.51 -10.09
C GLN A 280 12.62 -6.18 -11.24
N PRO A 281 12.97 -6.39 -12.52
CA PRO A 281 12.02 -6.23 -13.62
C PRO A 281 10.77 -7.10 -13.43
N LEU A 282 9.59 -6.57 -13.78
CA LEU A 282 8.35 -7.35 -13.74
C LEU A 282 8.40 -8.45 -14.84
N ILE A 283 8.32 -9.71 -14.45
CA ILE A 283 8.26 -10.86 -15.37
C ILE A 283 6.81 -11.35 -15.46
N ILE A 284 6.15 -11.15 -16.60
CA ILE A 284 4.72 -11.45 -16.78
C ILE A 284 4.43 -12.97 -16.75
N GLU A 285 5.39 -13.80 -17.20
CA GLU A 285 5.23 -15.26 -17.31
C GLU A 285 5.18 -15.99 -15.95
N ASN A 286 5.87 -15.45 -14.93
CA ASN A 286 6.01 -16.09 -13.61
C ASN A 286 4.86 -15.76 -12.63
N VAL A 287 3.87 -15.01 -13.10
CA VAL A 287 2.89 -14.32 -12.24
C VAL A 287 1.46 -14.84 -12.44
N LEU A 288 1.22 -15.62 -13.49
CA LEU A 288 -0.02 -16.34 -13.70
C LEU A 288 0.08 -17.70 -12.97
N PRO A 289 -0.72 -17.98 -11.92
CA PRO A 289 -0.95 -19.37 -11.55
C PRO A 289 -1.59 -20.08 -12.75
N PRO A 290 -1.33 -21.38 -12.98
CA PRO A 290 -2.06 -22.14 -13.99
C PRO A 290 -3.55 -21.97 -13.69
N VAL A 291 -4.28 -21.32 -14.61
CA VAL A 291 -5.74 -21.32 -14.55
C VAL A 291 -6.14 -22.78 -14.72
N GLU A 292 -6.61 -23.43 -13.67
CA GLU A 292 -7.26 -24.72 -13.80
C GLU A 292 -8.44 -24.52 -14.77
N ASP A 293 -8.35 -25.22 -15.90
CA ASP A 293 -9.36 -25.20 -16.94
C ASP A 293 -10.64 -25.83 -16.36
N PHE A 294 -11.57 -25.01 -15.87
CA PHE A 294 -12.90 -25.41 -15.40
C PHE A 294 -13.81 -25.92 -16.55
N ARG A 295 -13.23 -26.54 -17.58
CA ARG A 295 -13.92 -27.20 -18.67
C ARG A 295 -13.96 -28.70 -18.46
N GLN A 296 -14.61 -29.14 -17.37
CA GLN A 296 -15.34 -30.42 -17.29
C GLN A 296 -15.93 -30.64 -15.90
N LEU A 297 -17.12 -30.11 -15.66
CA LEU A 297 -18.04 -30.65 -14.65
C LEU A 297 -19.41 -30.85 -15.32
N PRO A 298 -19.98 -32.07 -15.33
CA PRO A 298 -21.27 -32.31 -15.95
C PRO A 298 -22.40 -31.81 -15.03
N GLY A 299 -23.17 -30.86 -15.57
CA GLY A 299 -24.61 -30.69 -15.33
C GLY A 299 -25.10 -30.55 -13.89
N ARG A 300 -25.23 -29.31 -13.42
CA ARG A 300 -26.32 -28.94 -12.51
C ARG A 300 -27.24 -27.97 -13.22
N GLN A 301 -28.39 -28.50 -13.65
CA GLN A 301 -29.47 -27.75 -14.25
C GLN A 301 -30.03 -26.74 -13.23
N TYR A 302 -29.81 -25.45 -13.49
CA TYR A 302 -30.73 -24.42 -13.01
C TYR A 302 -31.58 -23.99 -14.19
N ALA A 303 -32.82 -24.46 -14.20
CA ALA A 303 -33.85 -23.95 -15.09
C ALA A 303 -34.13 -22.49 -14.72
N SER A 304 -33.89 -21.58 -15.66
CA SER A 304 -34.46 -20.25 -15.63
C SER A 304 -35.02 -19.97 -17.01
N ASP A 305 -36.33 -20.16 -17.13
CA ASP A 305 -37.14 -19.65 -18.22
C ASP A 305 -36.90 -18.14 -18.37
N ARG A 306 -36.44 -17.71 -19.54
CA ARG A 306 -36.87 -16.44 -20.13
C ARG A 306 -36.52 -16.37 -21.62
N THR A 307 -37.57 -16.56 -22.40
CA THR A 307 -37.67 -16.42 -23.85
C THR A 307 -37.15 -15.07 -24.33
N LEU A 308 -36.17 -15.10 -25.24
CA LEU A 308 -35.72 -13.96 -26.05
C LEU A 308 -36.62 -13.86 -27.30
N LEU A 309 -37.33 -12.75 -27.46
CA LEU A 309 -37.87 -12.36 -28.76
C LEU A 309 -37.04 -11.20 -29.31
N TYR A 310 -36.22 -11.52 -30.30
CA TYR A 310 -35.50 -10.60 -31.17
C TYR A 310 -36.50 -9.73 -31.96
N ARG A 311 -36.22 -8.42 -32.07
CA ARG A 311 -36.66 -7.63 -33.23
C ARG A 311 -35.60 -6.60 -33.59
N GLU A 312 -35.12 -6.69 -34.83
CA GLU A 312 -34.09 -5.83 -35.42
C GLU A 312 -34.56 -4.37 -35.68
N PRO A 313 -33.61 -3.43 -35.84
CA PRO A 313 -33.89 -2.00 -35.96
C PRO A 313 -33.83 -1.51 -37.42
N ARG A 314 -34.59 -0.43 -37.75
CA ARG A 314 -34.18 0.63 -38.69
C ARG A 314 -35.18 1.80 -38.81
N LYS A 315 -34.66 3.01 -38.50
CA LYS A 315 -34.67 4.27 -39.29
C LYS A 315 -35.89 5.25 -39.32
N PHE A 316 -35.54 6.47 -38.86
CA PHE A 316 -35.93 7.86 -39.23
C PHE A 316 -37.27 8.51 -38.80
N LEU A 317 -37.09 9.77 -38.34
CA LEU A 317 -37.92 10.86 -37.75
C LEU A 317 -39.07 11.38 -38.67
N PRO A 318 -39.93 12.39 -38.34
CA PRO A 318 -39.90 13.39 -37.23
C PRO A 318 -41.26 13.83 -36.57
N ILE A 319 -41.15 14.68 -35.52
CA ILE A 319 -42.01 15.80 -35.04
C ILE A 319 -43.51 15.79 -35.39
N ASP A 320 -44.41 15.80 -34.38
CA ASP A 320 -45.24 16.98 -34.08
C ASP A 320 -46.10 16.92 -32.78
N THR A 321 -46.16 18.09 -32.14
CA THR A 321 -47.21 18.73 -31.31
C THR A 321 -48.38 17.99 -30.62
N SER A 322 -48.61 18.44 -29.37
CA SER A 322 -49.90 18.82 -28.74
C SER A 322 -50.50 17.99 -27.57
N ARG A 323 -50.51 18.66 -26.41
CA ARG A 323 -51.61 18.94 -25.45
C ARG A 323 -52.32 17.87 -24.61
N SER A 324 -52.58 18.37 -23.39
CA SER A 324 -53.69 18.15 -22.43
C SER A 324 -53.48 17.09 -21.35
N ASP A 325 -53.30 17.53 -20.09
CA ASP A 325 -54.28 18.04 -19.10
C ASP A 325 -54.90 16.87 -18.33
N GLU A 326 -54.47 16.65 -17.08
CA GLU A 326 -55.17 17.04 -15.84
C GLU A 326 -55.94 15.85 -15.25
N TRP A 327 -55.79 15.65 -13.92
CA TRP A 327 -56.77 15.20 -12.91
C TRP A 327 -56.00 15.05 -11.58
N ALA A 328 -56.07 16.04 -10.68
CA ALA A 328 -57.01 16.12 -9.55
C ALA A 328 -56.76 15.04 -8.47
N ARG A 329 -56.04 15.39 -7.39
CA ARG A 329 -56.56 15.65 -6.02
C ARG A 329 -57.23 14.45 -5.34
N HIS A 330 -56.71 14.03 -4.18
CA HIS A 330 -57.47 13.94 -2.91
C HIS A 330 -56.54 13.61 -1.72
N SER A 331 -56.62 14.45 -0.68
CA SER A 331 -56.14 14.20 0.68
C SER A 331 -57.11 13.29 1.44
N PHE A 332 -56.67 12.62 2.51
CA PHE A 332 -57.37 12.62 3.81
C PHE A 332 -56.42 12.14 4.92
N ASP A 333 -56.33 12.96 5.95
CA ASP A 333 -55.86 12.67 7.31
C ASP A 333 -57.13 12.62 8.18
N GLU A 334 -57.22 11.75 9.18
CA GLU A 334 -57.86 12.02 10.49
C GLU A 334 -57.88 10.82 11.47
N ARG A 335 -57.28 11.07 12.64
CA ARG A 335 -57.75 10.81 14.02
C ARG A 335 -57.92 9.38 14.56
N MET A 336 -57.22 9.10 15.67
CA MET A 336 -57.84 9.18 17.01
C MET A 336 -56.80 9.52 18.09
N ASP A 337 -57.17 10.47 18.95
CA ASP A 337 -56.51 10.87 20.19
C ASP A 337 -57.55 10.73 21.32
N MET A 338 -57.16 10.29 22.51
CA MET A 338 -57.93 10.38 23.76
C MET A 338 -57.02 10.20 25.00
N ASP A 339 -56.33 11.27 25.36
CA ASP A 339 -56.40 11.98 26.65
C ASP A 339 -56.54 11.21 27.99
N ARG A 340 -55.59 11.42 28.93
CA ARG A 340 -55.92 11.89 30.31
C ARG A 340 -54.72 12.38 31.15
N LYS A 341 -54.76 13.70 31.42
CA LYS A 341 -54.56 14.42 32.73
C LYS A 341 -53.15 14.83 33.24
N ARG A 342 -52.86 16.13 33.01
CA ARG A 342 -52.60 17.26 33.96
C ARG A 342 -51.52 17.16 35.10
N MET A 343 -50.36 17.79 34.85
CA MET A 343 -49.63 18.92 35.56
C MET A 343 -49.40 18.97 37.10
N PRO A 344 -48.46 19.81 37.65
CA PRO A 344 -47.03 20.10 37.32
C PRO A 344 -46.13 20.33 38.61
N LEU A 345 -44.92 20.93 38.46
CA LEU A 345 -43.94 21.46 39.47
C LEU A 345 -42.81 20.48 39.84
N HIS A 346 -41.53 20.84 40.03
CA HIS A 346 -40.88 22.11 40.31
C HIS A 346 -39.39 22.03 39.89
N ARG A 347 -38.87 23.09 39.27
CA ARG A 347 -37.45 23.37 39.07
C ARG A 347 -36.82 23.78 40.41
N GLN A 348 -35.67 23.21 40.78
CA GLN A 348 -34.82 23.78 41.83
C GLN A 348 -33.33 23.53 41.51
N GLU A 349 -32.63 24.65 41.28
CA GLU A 349 -31.19 24.78 41.09
C GLU A 349 -30.46 24.64 42.43
N MET A 350 -29.26 24.05 42.44
CA MET A 350 -28.34 23.99 43.59
C MET A 350 -27.21 25.03 43.40
N PRO A 351 -26.84 25.81 44.44
CA PRO A 351 -25.92 26.92 44.29
C PRO A 351 -24.44 26.53 44.47
N ALA A 352 -23.59 27.18 43.68
CA ALA A 352 -22.13 27.18 43.83
C ALA A 352 -21.72 28.01 45.07
N ARG A 353 -20.86 27.44 45.93
CA ARG A 353 -20.21 28.14 47.04
C ARG A 353 -18.93 28.81 46.55
N ALA A 354 -18.93 30.13 46.59
CA ALA A 354 -17.74 30.97 46.51
C ALA A 354 -17.05 31.01 47.89
N SER A 355 -15.73 30.78 47.91
CA SER A 355 -14.85 31.05 49.06
C SER A 355 -14.09 32.34 48.80
N GLN A 356 -14.48 33.40 49.52
CA GLN A 356 -13.68 34.61 49.74
C GLN A 356 -12.94 34.48 51.07
N LEU A 357 -11.64 34.77 51.07
CA LEU A 357 -10.82 35.10 52.25
C LEU A 357 -10.68 36.62 52.31
N PRO A 358 -10.70 37.24 53.51
CA PRO A 358 -10.11 38.55 53.70
C PRO A 358 -8.90 38.51 54.66
N SER A 359 -7.94 39.39 54.33
CA SER A 359 -7.02 40.16 55.17
C SER A 359 -6.10 39.44 56.17
#